data_AF-A0A3M6TAQ6-F1
#
_entry.id   AF-A0A3M6TAQ6-F1
#
_cell.length_a   1.000
_cell.length_b   1.000
_cell.length_c   1.000
_cell.angle_alpha   90.00
_cell.angle_beta   90.00
_cell.angle_gamma   90.00
#
_symmetry.space_group_name_H-M   'P 1'
#
loop_
_entity.id
_entity.type
_entity.pdbx_description
1 polymer ?
#
loop_
_entity_poly.entity_id
_entity_poly.type
_entity_poly.pdbx_seq_one_letter_code
_entity_poly.pdbx_strand_id
1 'polypeptide(L)'
;MDDGFDLKPTEPGRLMARYCIAYDSMKQFLNIKGTESLSDMVDLVSKCREFSDVKLRMNEKRVLNTLNKDKNSENVRFPISGRIKSTEQKVNCLIQATLGSLPIAEFSLSQDV
;
A
#
# COMPACT_ATOMS: atom_id res chain seq x y z
N MET A 1 -21.19 -41.59 -2.21
CA MET A 1 -21.38 -40.74 -1.03
C MET A 1 -20.31 -39.68 -1.12
N ASP A 2 -20.72 -38.41 -1.11
CA ASP A 2 -19.79 -37.28 -0.98
C ASP A 2 -19.54 -37.18 0.54
N ASP A 3 -18.39 -37.67 0.99
CA ASP A 3 -18.10 -37.88 2.42
C ASP A 3 -17.87 -36.56 3.17
N GLY A 4 -18.21 -35.40 2.59
CA GLY A 4 -18.18 -34.09 3.27
C GLY A 4 -16.78 -33.54 3.52
N PHE A 5 -15.74 -34.22 3.03
CA PHE A 5 -14.32 -33.80 3.13
C PHE A 5 -13.77 -33.19 1.83
N ASP A 6 -14.63 -32.90 0.86
CA ASP A 6 -14.23 -32.41 -0.46
C ASP A 6 -13.81 -30.92 -0.39
N LEU A 7 -12.51 -30.64 -0.45
CA LEU A 7 -11.97 -29.28 -0.49
C LEU A 7 -11.92 -28.77 -1.93
N LYS A 8 -12.68 -27.71 -2.21
CA LYS A 8 -12.68 -27.05 -3.53
C LYS A 8 -12.09 -25.65 -3.44
N PRO A 9 -11.19 -25.28 -4.36
CA PRO A 9 -10.62 -23.94 -4.34
C PRO A 9 -11.70 -22.90 -4.65
N THR A 10 -11.73 -21.85 -3.84
CA THR A 10 -12.54 -20.67 -4.12
C THR A 10 -11.84 -19.80 -5.18
N GLU A 11 -12.59 -18.94 -5.88
CA GLU A 11 -11.99 -18.00 -6.82
C GLU A 11 -10.98 -17.06 -6.12
N PRO A 12 -11.28 -16.46 -4.95
CA PRO A 12 -10.28 -15.67 -4.22
C PRO A 12 -9.04 -16.50 -3.83
N GLY A 13 -9.21 -17.76 -3.46
CA GLY A 13 -8.10 -18.67 -3.16
C GLY A 13 -7.21 -18.94 -4.38
N ARG A 14 -7.81 -19.10 -5.57
CA ARG A 14 -7.05 -19.20 -6.83
C ARG A 14 -6.28 -17.93 -7.14
N LEU A 15 -6.91 -16.76 -6.98
CA LEU A 15 -6.27 -15.47 -7.21
C LEU A 15 -5.10 -15.24 -6.24
N MET A 16 -5.28 -15.57 -4.96
CA MET A 16 -4.22 -15.52 -3.97
C MET A 16 -3.01 -16.37 -4.37
N ALA A 17 -3.25 -17.63 -4.71
CA ALA A 17 -2.18 -18.55 -5.11
C ALA A 17 -1.48 -18.11 -6.41
N ARG A 18 -2.23 -17.57 -7.38
CA ARG A 18 -1.70 -17.13 -8.67
C ARG A 18 -0.85 -15.86 -8.56
N TYR A 19 -1.25 -14.93 -7.71
CA TYR A 19 -0.62 -13.61 -7.60
C TYR A 19 0.18 -13.41 -6.31
N CYS A 20 0.39 -14.48 -5.54
CA CYS A 20 1.11 -14.46 -4.27
C CYS A 20 0.55 -13.45 -3.26
N ILE A 21 -0.79 -13.32 -3.20
CA ILE A 21 -1.47 -12.37 -2.31
C ILE A 21 -1.73 -13.03 -0.96
N ALA A 22 -1.37 -12.36 0.13
CA ALA A 22 -1.64 -12.81 1.48
C ALA A 22 -3.15 -12.86 1.77
N TYR A 23 -3.57 -13.82 2.61
CA TYR A 23 -4.97 -13.99 2.98
C TYR A 23 -5.60 -12.71 3.57
N ASP A 24 -4.86 -12.01 4.43
CA ASP A 24 -5.32 -10.78 5.05
C ASP A 24 -5.52 -9.64 4.05
N SER A 25 -4.72 -9.59 2.98
CA SER A 25 -4.89 -8.62 1.90
C SER A 25 -6.09 -8.97 1.02
N MET A 26 -6.28 -10.25 0.70
CA MET A 26 -7.44 -10.69 -0.07
C MET A 26 -8.76 -10.40 0.66
N LYS A 27 -8.82 -10.54 2.00
CA LYS A 27 -10.00 -10.12 2.78
C LYS A 27 -10.34 -8.65 2.59
N GLN A 28 -9.34 -7.77 2.46
CA GLN A 28 -9.57 -6.36 2.18
C GLN A 28 -10.12 -6.16 0.75
N PHE A 29 -9.57 -6.89 -0.22
CA PHE A 29 -9.97 -6.80 -1.62
C PHE A 29 -11.43 -7.25 -1.84
N LEU A 30 -11.90 -8.21 -1.07
CA LEU A 30 -13.30 -8.66 -1.11
C LEU A 30 -14.31 -7.60 -0.63
N ASN A 31 -13.86 -6.53 0.02
CA ASN A 31 -14.74 -5.42 0.42
C ASN A 31 -14.88 -4.32 -0.64
N ILE A 32 -14.15 -4.41 -1.75
CA ILE A 32 -14.20 -3.45 -2.86
C ILE A 32 -15.54 -3.58 -3.59
N LYS A 33 -16.21 -2.45 -3.82
CA LYS A 33 -17.53 -2.39 -4.48
C LYS A 33 -17.47 -2.07 -5.96
N GLY A 34 -16.31 -1.62 -6.46
CA GLY A 34 -16.12 -1.17 -7.84
C GLY A 34 -16.47 0.31 -8.05
N THR A 35 -16.72 1.06 -6.97
CA THR A 35 -17.01 2.51 -7.00
C THR A 35 -15.88 3.35 -6.44
N GLU A 36 -14.82 2.70 -5.96
CA GLU A 36 -13.62 3.29 -5.37
C GLU A 36 -12.86 4.14 -6.39
N SER A 37 -12.40 5.30 -5.96
CA SER A 37 -11.54 6.15 -6.77
C SER A 37 -10.11 5.59 -6.83
N LEU A 38 -9.29 6.12 -7.75
CA LEU A 38 -7.86 5.74 -7.80
C LEU A 38 -7.12 6.05 -6.48
N SER A 39 -7.51 7.11 -5.77
CA SER A 39 -6.95 7.44 -4.46
C SER A 39 -7.32 6.37 -3.42
N ASP A 40 -8.56 5.89 -3.45
CA ASP A 40 -9.02 4.82 -2.55
C ASP A 40 -8.29 3.51 -2.84
N MET A 41 -8.01 3.21 -4.11
CA MET A 41 -7.25 2.02 -4.51
C MET A 41 -5.80 2.08 -4.00
N VAL A 42 -5.14 3.24 -4.09
CA VAL A 42 -3.78 3.41 -3.54
C VAL A 42 -3.76 3.29 -2.02
N ASP A 43 -4.76 3.86 -1.33
CA ASP A 43 -4.93 3.71 0.12
C ASP A 43 -5.16 2.25 0.53
N LEU A 44 -6.00 1.53 -0.19
CA LEU A 44 -6.26 0.11 0.05
C LEU A 44 -5.01 -0.76 -0.17
N VAL A 45 -4.26 -0.53 -1.25
CA VAL A 45 -2.99 -1.26 -1.49
C VAL A 45 -1.98 -0.96 -0.39
N SER A 46 -1.90 0.29 0.08
CA SER A 46 -0.95 0.67 1.14
C SER A 46 -1.19 0.00 2.51
N LYS A 47 -2.36 -0.61 2.70
CA LYS A 47 -2.78 -1.34 3.91
C LYS A 47 -2.62 -2.86 3.79
N CYS A 48 -2.06 -3.33 2.67
CA CYS A 48 -1.87 -4.75 2.43
C CYS A 48 -0.82 -5.36 3.37
N ARG A 49 -1.05 -6.62 3.75
CA ARG A 49 -0.22 -7.39 4.70
C ARG A 49 1.22 -7.53 4.23
N GLU A 50 1.44 -7.53 2.92
CA GLU A 50 2.74 -7.57 2.26
C GLU A 50 3.66 -6.44 2.73
N PHE A 51 3.10 -5.30 3.15
CA PHE A 51 3.87 -4.15 3.65
C PHE A 51 3.99 -4.11 5.18
N SER A 52 3.54 -5.14 5.90
CA SER A 52 3.47 -5.12 7.38
C SER A 52 4.84 -5.03 8.07
N ASP A 53 5.92 -5.42 7.39
CA ASP A 53 7.28 -5.32 7.92
C ASP A 53 7.92 -3.94 7.70
N VAL A 54 7.30 -3.08 6.87
CA VAL A 54 7.76 -1.71 6.66
C VAL A 54 7.55 -0.91 7.95
N LYS A 55 8.57 -0.16 8.36
CA LYS A 55 8.51 0.65 9.58
C LYS A 55 8.70 2.12 9.23
N LEU A 56 7.85 2.98 9.80
CA LEU A 56 8.06 4.41 9.77
C LEU A 56 9.13 4.81 10.79
N ARG A 57 10.31 5.21 10.32
CA ARG A 57 11.43 5.65 11.18
C ARG A 57 11.36 7.17 11.41
N MET A 58 11.88 7.65 12.54
CA MET A 58 11.76 9.06 12.91
C MET A 58 12.50 10.01 11.97
N ASN A 59 13.68 9.61 11.50
CA ASN A 59 14.53 10.37 10.57
C ASN A 59 13.87 10.58 9.20
N GLU A 60 12.99 9.66 8.80
CA GLU A 60 12.33 9.67 7.49
C GLU A 60 11.12 10.61 7.44
N LYS A 61 10.51 10.91 8.59
CA LYS A 61 9.27 11.70 8.67
C LYS A 61 9.40 13.05 7.98
N ARG A 62 10.56 13.72 8.07
CA ARG A 62 10.75 15.01 7.43
C ARG A 62 10.68 14.89 5.91
N VAL A 63 11.44 13.96 5.34
CA VAL A 63 11.50 13.72 3.89
C VAL A 63 10.15 13.26 3.36
N LEU A 64 9.49 12.34 4.06
CA LEU A 64 8.14 11.87 3.71
C LEU A 64 7.12 13.01 3.71
N ASN A 65 7.15 13.92 4.68
CA ASN A 65 6.21 15.04 4.71
C ASN A 65 6.51 16.08 3.61
N THR A 66 7.77 16.24 3.20
CA THR A 66 8.14 17.04 2.02
C THR A 66 7.59 16.42 0.74
N LEU A 67 7.77 15.11 0.52
CA LEU A 67 7.19 14.39 -0.63
C LEU A 67 5.65 14.44 -0.65
N ASN A 68 5.04 14.39 0.54
CA ASN A 68 3.59 14.43 0.68
C ASN A 68 3.00 15.77 0.26
N LYS A 69 3.58 16.88 0.74
CA LYS A 69 3.10 18.23 0.45
C LYS A 69 4.14 19.29 0.82
N ASP A 70 4.86 19.79 -0.18
CA ASP A 70 5.73 20.95 -0.10
C ASP A 70 5.36 22.02 -1.13
N LYS A 71 5.52 23.30 -0.80
CA LYS A 71 5.13 24.39 -1.71
C LYS A 71 6.08 24.57 -2.89
N ASN A 72 7.31 24.09 -2.77
CA ASN A 72 8.40 24.37 -3.70
C ASN A 72 8.93 23.10 -4.39
N SER A 73 8.29 21.96 -4.17
CA SER A 73 8.74 20.65 -4.65
C SER A 73 7.61 19.93 -5.38
N GLU A 74 7.97 19.02 -6.30
CA GLU A 74 7.02 18.07 -6.85
C GLU A 74 6.56 17.10 -5.76
N ASN A 75 5.24 16.93 -5.64
CA ASN A 75 4.62 16.16 -4.57
C ASN A 75 3.84 14.98 -5.14
N VAL A 76 3.49 14.05 -4.26
CA VAL A 76 2.57 12.96 -4.61
C VAL A 76 1.23 13.49 -5.13
N ARG A 77 0.61 12.75 -6.06
CA ARG A 77 -0.64 13.14 -6.74
C ARG A 77 -1.82 13.26 -5.78
N PHE A 78 -1.88 12.41 -4.76
CA PHE A 78 -2.94 12.34 -3.76
C PHE A 78 -2.32 12.56 -2.37
N PRO A 79 -2.16 13.81 -1.92
CA PRO A 79 -1.57 14.11 -0.62
C PRO A 79 -2.37 13.53 0.53
N ILE A 80 -1.67 12.94 1.48
CA ILE A 80 -2.20 12.44 2.73
C ILE A 80 -2.52 13.62 3.63
N SER A 81 -3.73 13.63 4.22
CA SER A 81 -4.16 14.67 5.14
C SER A 81 -3.29 14.74 6.40
N GLY A 82 -2.77 15.93 6.68
CA GLY A 82 -1.93 16.19 7.84
C GLY A 82 -0.50 15.65 7.67
N ARG A 83 0.10 15.17 8.76
CA ARG A 83 1.45 14.61 8.76
C ARG A 83 1.41 13.09 8.67
N ILE A 84 2.39 12.51 7.96
CA ILE A 84 2.62 11.06 7.93
C ILE A 84 3.04 10.57 9.32
N LYS A 85 2.22 9.67 9.87
CA LYS A 85 2.32 9.15 11.24
C LYS A 85 2.19 7.64 11.36
N SER A 86 1.76 6.95 10.30
CA SER A 86 1.62 5.48 10.29
C SER A 86 2.43 4.84 9.16
N THR A 87 2.65 3.53 9.26
CA THR A 87 3.33 2.74 8.21
C THR A 87 2.55 2.78 6.91
N GLU A 88 1.22 2.65 6.96
CA GLU A 88 0.36 2.65 5.77
C GLU A 88 0.47 3.98 5.03
N GLN A 89 0.52 5.09 5.76
CA GLN A 89 0.73 6.41 5.17
C GLN A 89 2.12 6.55 4.53
N LYS A 90 3.17 5.96 5.13
CA LYS A 90 4.50 5.91 4.52
C LYS A 90 4.47 5.12 3.21
N VAL A 91 3.91 3.90 3.24
CA VAL A 91 3.79 3.03 2.07
C VAL A 91 3.00 3.72 0.96
N ASN A 92 1.88 4.35 1.30
CA ASN A 92 1.07 5.13 0.35
C ASN A 92 1.90 6.22 -0.34
N CYS A 93 2.63 7.02 0.44
CA CYS A 93 3.49 8.08 -0.08
C CYS A 93 4.59 7.51 -1.00
N LEU A 94 5.24 6.41 -0.62
CA LEU A 94 6.29 5.76 -1.42
C LEU A 94 5.76 5.15 -2.72
N ILE A 95 4.59 4.51 -2.71
CA ILE A 95 3.92 4.00 -3.93
C ILE A 95 3.71 5.16 -4.90
N GLN A 96 3.14 6.27 -4.43
CA GLN A 96 2.88 7.43 -5.27
C GLN A 96 4.16 8.09 -5.78
N ALA A 97 5.18 8.22 -4.93
CA ALA A 97 6.48 8.76 -5.33
C ALA A 97 7.13 7.90 -6.43
N THR A 98 7.08 6.58 -6.28
CA THR A 98 7.63 5.63 -7.26
C THR A 98 6.89 5.71 -8.60
N LEU A 99 5.55 5.65 -8.58
CA LEU A 99 4.72 5.77 -9.78
C LEU A 99 4.83 7.16 -10.43
N GLY A 100 5.06 8.19 -9.64
CA GLY A 100 5.28 9.57 -10.09
C GLY A 100 6.72 9.88 -10.50
N SER A 101 7.65 8.92 -10.39
CA SER A 101 9.09 9.13 -10.63
C SER A 101 9.69 10.27 -9.80
N LEU A 102 9.18 10.49 -8.58
CA LEU A 102 9.69 11.51 -7.67
C LEU A 102 11.02 11.04 -7.04
N PRO A 103 12.01 11.93 -6.87
CA PRO A 103 13.30 11.57 -6.31
C PRO A 103 13.21 11.25 -4.82
N ILE A 104 13.67 10.05 -4.42
CA ILE A 104 13.77 9.61 -3.03
C ILE A 104 15.25 9.58 -2.65
N ALA A 105 15.76 10.71 -2.16
CA ALA A 105 17.18 10.87 -1.88
C ALA A 105 17.64 10.21 -0.56
N GLU A 106 16.73 9.88 0.35
CA GLU A 106 17.10 9.26 1.62
C GLU A 106 17.33 7.76 1.44
N PHE A 107 18.54 7.31 1.76
CA PHE A 107 18.94 5.90 1.60
C PHE A 107 18.00 4.92 2.33
N SER A 108 17.60 5.24 3.56
CA SER A 108 16.68 4.42 4.36
C SER A 108 15.31 4.23 3.68
N LEU A 109 14.80 5.24 2.98
CA LEU A 109 13.55 5.18 2.24
C LEU A 109 13.72 4.42 0.92
N SER A 110 14.87 4.55 0.25
CA SER A 110 15.14 3.80 -0.99
C SER A 110 15.24 2.28 -0.78
N GLN A 111 15.44 1.81 0.45
CA GLN A 111 15.41 0.39 0.78
C GLN A 111 13.99 -0.17 0.92
N ASP A 112 13.00 0.70 1.10
CA ASP A 112 11.59 0.35 1.24
C ASP A 112 10.81 0.49 -0.09
N VAL A 113 11.51 0.81 -1.19
CA VAL A 113 11.01 0.96 -2.57
C VAL A 113 11.54 -0.18 -3.43
#